data_AF-A0A356M2L0-F1
#
_entry.id   AF-A0A356M2L0-F1
#
_cell.length_a   1.000
_cell.length_b   1.000
_cell.length_c   1.000
_cell.angle_alpha   90.00
_cell.angle_beta   90.00
_cell.angle_gamma   90.00
#
_symmetry.space_group_name_H-M   'P 1'
#
loop_
_entity.id
_entity.type
_entity.pdbx_description
1 polymer ?
#
loop_
_entity_poly.entity_id
_entity_poly.type
_entity_poly.pdbx_seq_one_letter_code
_entity_poly.pdbx_strand_id
1 'polypeptide(L)'
;MNKLTLLYRFLKGSRLTYLGALIAVIANVGITTLVPRIISLTLDYVIGDEPLAASSGAGRLIGLAGGLDTLRANLWILMAVLIVLALLQGCLHFLRTKLAALTGENTAKRMRDRIFLHVLRQPFNYHVQVQTGDIIQRCTS
;
A
#
# COMPACT_ATOMS: atom_id res chain seq x y z
N MET A 1 -15.95 -18.94 -15.00
CA MET A 1 -16.01 -17.51 -14.65
C MET A 1 -14.60 -17.05 -14.30
N ASN A 2 -14.06 -15.99 -14.91
CA ASN A 2 -12.68 -15.57 -14.67
C ASN A 2 -12.51 -15.03 -13.24
N LYS A 3 -11.38 -15.35 -12.59
CA LYS A 3 -11.08 -14.97 -11.19
C LYS A 3 -11.16 -13.46 -10.97
N LEU A 4 -10.76 -12.67 -11.98
CA LEU A 4 -10.82 -11.21 -11.97
C LEU A 4 -12.26 -10.67 -11.92
N THR A 5 -13.18 -11.29 -12.66
CA THR A 5 -14.59 -10.89 -12.67
C THR A 5 -15.26 -11.17 -11.33
N LEU A 6 -14.87 -12.28 -10.68
CA LEU A 6 -15.33 -12.62 -9.33
C LEU A 6 -14.86 -11.56 -8.32
N LEU A 7 -13.56 -11.24 -8.32
CA LEU A 7 -12.97 -10.19 -7.49
C LEU A 7 -13.71 -8.86 -7.66
N TYR A 8 -13.92 -8.44 -8.91
CA TYR A 8 -14.58 -7.18 -9.24
C TYR A 8 -16.03 -7.10 -8.74
N ARG A 9 -16.72 -8.25 -8.65
CA ARG A 9 -18.09 -8.35 -8.12
C ARG A 9 -18.13 -8.24 -6.59
N PHE A 10 -17.15 -8.77 -5.89
CA PHE A 10 -17.03 -8.65 -4.43
C PHE A 10 -16.62 -7.24 -4.00
N LEU A 11 -15.76 -6.57 -4.76
CA LEU A 11 -15.36 -5.17 -4.49
C LEU A 11 -16.41 -4.12 -4.85
N LYS A 12 -17.61 -4.51 -5.33
CA LYS A 12 -18.66 -3.55 -5.73
C LYS A 12 -19.07 -2.69 -4.52
N GLY A 13 -18.74 -1.40 -4.59
CA GLY A 13 -18.99 -0.37 -3.57
C GLY A 13 -17.77 0.00 -2.69
N SER A 14 -16.64 -0.70 -2.78
CA SER A 14 -15.37 -0.40 -2.07
C SER A 14 -14.20 -0.23 -3.06
N ARG A 15 -14.52 0.13 -4.31
CA ARG A 15 -13.55 0.26 -5.40
C ARG A 15 -12.58 1.42 -5.19
N LEU A 16 -13.10 2.55 -4.70
CA LEU A 16 -12.30 3.75 -4.41
C LEU A 16 -11.30 3.49 -3.29
N THR A 17 -11.73 2.86 -2.21
CA THR A 17 -10.85 2.52 -1.08
C THR A 17 -9.80 1.49 -1.49
N TYR A 18 -10.16 0.52 -2.34
CA TYR A 18 -9.20 -0.44 -2.89
C TYR A 18 -8.17 0.21 -3.81
N LEU A 19 -8.59 1.07 -4.74
CA LEU A 19 -7.69 1.81 -5.62
C LEU A 19 -6.75 2.73 -4.82
N GLY A 20 -7.28 3.43 -3.82
CA GLY A 20 -6.46 4.25 -2.93
C GLY A 20 -5.43 3.42 -2.15
N ALA A 21 -5.82 2.23 -1.65
CA ALA A 21 -4.89 1.31 -1.01
C ALA A 21 -3.78 0.86 -1.98
N LEU A 22 -4.14 0.52 -3.22
CA LEU A 22 -3.20 0.09 -4.24
C LEU A 22 -2.18 1.18 -4.58
N ILE A 23 -2.65 2.41 -4.80
CA ILE A 23 -1.79 3.57 -5.07
C ILE A 23 -0.85 3.82 -3.89
N ALA A 24 -1.37 3.79 -2.66
CA ALA A 24 -0.57 3.98 -1.46
C ALA A 24 0.51 2.88 -1.29
N VAL A 25 0.21 1.63 -1.65
CA VAL A 25 1.20 0.53 -1.66
C VAL A 25 2.30 0.80 -2.67
N ILE A 26 1.96 1.14 -3.92
CA ILE A 26 2.93 1.41 -4.98
C ILE A 26 3.85 2.57 -4.59
N ALA A 27 3.26 3.67 -4.10
CA ALA A 27 4.01 4.83 -3.64
C ALA A 27 4.92 4.48 -2.44
N ASN A 28 4.43 3.72 -1.46
CA ASN A 28 5.22 3.28 -0.31
C ASN A 28 6.42 2.42 -0.74
N VAL A 29 6.24 1.50 -1.68
CA VAL A 29 7.34 0.67 -2.22
C VAL A 29 8.39 1.56 -2.88
N GLY A 30 7.96 2.53 -3.70
CA GLY A 30 8.86 3.51 -4.31
C GLY A 30 9.75 4.20 -3.27
N ILE A 31 9.15 4.77 -2.22
CA ILE A 31 9.92 5.44 -1.16
C ILE A 31 10.84 4.48 -0.41
N THR A 32 10.36 3.28 -0.09
CA THR A 32 11.16 2.28 0.64
C THR A 32 12.42 1.89 -0.13
N THR A 33 12.37 1.88 -1.47
CA THR A 33 13.55 1.60 -2.31
C THR A 33 14.49 2.79 -2.46
N LEU A 34 14.03 4.02 -2.22
CA LEU A 34 14.86 5.23 -2.33
C LEU A 34 15.80 5.40 -1.14
N VAL A 35 15.39 5.02 0.07
CA VAL A 35 16.21 5.21 1.28
C VAL A 35 17.57 4.50 1.19
N PRO A 36 17.67 3.19 0.85
CA PRO A 36 18.96 2.52 0.71
C PRO A 36 19.82 3.12 -0.40
N ARG A 37 19.18 3.58 -1.49
CA ARG A 37 19.88 4.22 -2.61
C ARG A 37 20.55 5.52 -2.17
N ILE A 38 19.88 6.35 -1.38
CA ILE A 38 20.43 7.60 -0.86
C ILE A 38 21.62 7.31 0.06
N ILE A 39 21.52 6.30 0.93
CA ILE A 39 22.61 5.90 1.83
C ILE A 39 23.83 5.40 1.04
N SER A 40 23.64 4.50 0.06
CA SER A 40 24.74 4.03 -0.80
C SER A 40 25.40 5.17 -1.56
N LEU A 41 24.62 6.08 -2.17
CA LEU A 41 25.18 7.25 -2.85
C LEU A 41 26.04 8.13 -1.92
N THR A 42 25.64 8.25 -0.66
CA THR A 42 26.39 9.05 0.31
C THR A 42 27.70 8.37 0.69
N LEU A 43 27.66 7.06 0.96
CA LEU A 43 28.85 6.28 1.27
C LEU A 43 29.83 6.28 0.09
N ASP A 44 29.33 6.04 -1.12
CA ASP A 44 30.17 5.84 -2.30
C ASP A 44 30.77 7.14 -2.85
N TYR A 45 30.07 8.28 -2.75
CA TYR A 45 30.50 9.54 -3.38
C TYR A 45 30.88 10.67 -2.42
N VAL A 46 30.34 10.68 -1.20
CA VAL A 46 30.69 11.72 -0.21
C VAL A 46 31.89 11.26 0.64
N ILE A 47 31.95 9.96 0.95
CA ILE A 47 32.99 9.35 1.78
C ILE A 47 34.01 8.57 0.92
N GLY A 48 33.56 7.84 -0.09
CA GLY A 48 34.43 7.28 -1.13
C GLY A 48 34.82 8.37 -2.13
N ASP A 49 36.11 8.56 -2.38
CA ASP A 49 36.61 9.50 -3.40
C ASP A 49 36.45 8.92 -4.83
N GLU A 50 35.25 8.46 -5.19
CA GLU A 50 34.93 8.01 -6.55
C GLU A 50 34.42 9.20 -7.41
N PRO A 51 34.97 9.41 -8.62
CA PRO A 51 34.50 10.48 -9.50
C PRO A 51 33.09 10.17 -10.01
N LEU A 52 32.15 11.08 -9.77
CA LEU A 52 30.78 10.99 -10.29
C LEU A 52 30.76 10.85 -11.82
N ALA A 53 30.40 9.68 -12.32
CA ALA A 53 29.98 9.52 -13.71
C ALA A 53 28.63 10.23 -13.91
N ALA A 54 28.68 11.42 -14.51
CA ALA A 54 27.55 12.32 -14.76
C ALA A 54 26.40 11.76 -15.62
N SER A 55 26.51 10.52 -16.12
CA SER A 55 25.49 9.82 -16.92
C SER A 55 24.50 8.99 -16.10
N SER A 56 24.74 8.80 -14.80
CA SER A 56 23.81 8.08 -13.92
C SER A 56 22.74 9.01 -13.33
N GLY A 57 21.53 8.49 -13.07
CA GLY A 57 20.44 9.28 -12.46
C GLY A 57 20.81 9.97 -11.14
N ALA A 58 21.84 9.48 -10.47
CA ALA A 58 22.44 10.10 -9.28
C ALA A 58 23.12 11.45 -9.57
N GLY A 59 23.80 11.61 -10.71
CA GLY A 59 24.45 12.86 -11.11
C GLY A 59 23.46 14.02 -11.29
N ARG A 60 22.24 13.73 -11.77
CA ARG A 60 21.17 14.75 -11.88
C ARG A 60 20.63 15.19 -10.53
N LEU A 61 20.47 14.26 -9.58
CA LEU A 61 20.01 14.58 -8.23
C LEU A 61 21.05 15.40 -7.46
N ILE A 62 22.33 15.06 -7.61
CA ILE A 62 23.44 15.78 -6.97
C ILE A 62 23.66 17.16 -7.61
N GLY A 63 23.51 17.28 -8.94
CA GLY A 63 23.54 18.56 -9.64
C GLY A 63 22.42 19.52 -9.23
N LEU A 64 21.20 19.00 -9.01
CA LEU A 64 20.09 19.78 -8.46
C LEU A 64 20.28 20.18 -7.00
N ALA A 65 21.05 19.40 -6.23
CA ALA A 65 21.38 19.67 -4.83
C ALA A 65 22.58 20.64 -4.65
N GLY A 66 23.12 21.18 -5.74
CA GLY A 66 24.21 22.19 -5.72
C GLY A 66 25.61 21.64 -6.03
N GLY A 67 25.75 20.33 -6.26
CA GLY A 67 27.03 19.67 -6.54
C GLY A 67 27.61 18.92 -5.33
N LEU A 68 28.66 18.12 -5.59
CA LEU A 68 29.32 17.27 -4.58
C LEU A 68 29.90 18.07 -3.41
N ASP A 69 30.56 19.19 -3.71
CA ASP A 69 31.30 19.96 -2.71
C ASP A 69 30.36 20.58 -1.66
N THR A 70 29.20 21.06 -2.08
CA THR A 70 28.12 21.53 -1.20
C THR A 70 27.52 20.42 -0.37
N LEU A 71 27.38 19.21 -0.92
CA LEU A 71 26.82 18.06 -0.21
C LEU A 71 27.79 17.52 0.84
N ARG A 72 29.10 17.52 0.54
CA ARG A 72 30.18 17.21 1.47
C ARG A 72 30.26 18.24 2.61
N ALA A 73 30.10 19.52 2.30
CA ALA A 73 30.06 20.59 3.30
C ALA A 73 28.76 20.59 4.14
N ASN A 74 27.65 20.09 3.59
CA ASN A 74 26.31 20.17 4.20
C ASN A 74 25.62 18.80 4.28
N LEU A 75 26.28 17.81 4.89
CA LEU A 75 25.72 16.48 5.14
C LEU A 75 24.36 16.49 5.88
N TRP A 76 24.08 17.54 6.65
CA TRP A 76 22.81 17.72 7.34
C TRP A 76 21.61 17.82 6.38
N ILE A 77 21.81 18.29 5.14
CA ILE A 77 20.75 18.36 4.10
C ILE A 77 20.27 16.96 3.75
N LEU A 78 21.20 16.01 3.63
CA LEU A 78 20.89 14.61 3.38
C LEU A 78 20.06 14.01 4.53
N MET A 79 20.46 14.30 5.77
CA MET A 79 19.73 13.88 6.97
C MET A 79 18.30 14.44 6.97
N ALA A 80 18.13 15.72 6.63
CA ALA A 80 16.82 16.35 6.52
C ALA A 80 15.95 15.68 5.45
N VAL A 81 16.53 15.37 4.27
CA VAL A 81 15.83 14.64 3.20
C VAL A 81 15.38 13.25 3.67
N LEU A 82 16.24 12.52 4.37
CA LEU A 82 15.89 11.20 4.92
C LEU A 82 14.75 11.28 5.93
N ILE A 83 14.75 12.29 6.81
CA ILE A 83 13.66 12.51 7.77
C ILE A 83 12.34 12.79 7.04
N VAL A 84 12.36 13.65 6.02
CA VAL A 84 11.17 13.95 5.21
C VAL A 84 10.65 12.71 4.49
N LEU A 85 11.54 11.91 3.89
CA LEU A 85 11.18 10.66 3.24
C LEU A 85 10.61 9.64 4.23
N ALA A 86 11.17 9.54 5.45
CA ALA A 86 10.66 8.65 6.50
C ALA A 86 9.26 9.06 6.97
N LEU A 87 9.01 10.37 7.15
CA LEU A 87 7.68 10.89 7.48
C LEU A 87 6.66 10.60 6.36
N LEU A 88 7.05 10.81 5.10
CA LEU A 88 6.21 10.52 3.95
C LEU A 88 5.92 9.02 3.82
N GLN A 89 6.93 8.18 4.04
CA GLN A 89 6.79 6.71 4.07
C GLN A 89 5.80 6.30 5.16
N GLY A 90 5.94 6.83 6.38
CA GLY A 90 5.03 6.57 7.49
C GLY A 90 3.58 6.93 7.16
N CYS A 91 3.37 8.09 6.52
CA CYS A 91 2.04 8.53 6.07
C CYS A 91 1.42 7.56 5.04
N LEU A 92 2.19 7.18 4.01
CA LEU A 92 1.72 6.23 2.99
C LEU A 92 1.47 4.83 3.60
N HIS A 93 2.30 4.42 4.55
CA HIS A 93 2.16 3.16 5.27
C HIS A 93 0.90 3.13 6.13
N PHE A 94 0.56 4.24 6.79
CA PHE A 94 -0.70 4.38 7.50
C PHE A 94 -1.88 4.34 6.52
N LEU A 95 -1.81 5.09 5.44
CA LEU A 95 -2.89 5.18 4.45
C LEU A 95 -3.20 3.83 3.80
N ARG A 96 -2.16 3.09 3.35
CA ARG A 96 -2.36 1.75 2.77
C ARG A 96 -3.03 0.80 3.76
N THR A 97 -2.64 0.84 5.03
CA THR A 97 -3.15 -0.06 6.07
C THR A 97 -4.61 0.25 6.39
N LYS A 98 -4.92 1.54 6.57
CA LYS A 98 -6.29 2.01 6.83
C LYS A 98 -7.23 1.67 5.66
N LEU A 99 -6.82 1.95 4.43
CA LEU A 99 -7.65 1.71 3.24
C LEU A 99 -7.83 0.22 2.95
N ALA A 100 -6.81 -0.60 3.20
CA ALA A 100 -6.91 -2.05 3.11
C ALA A 100 -7.90 -2.62 4.13
N ALA A 101 -7.80 -2.20 5.40
CA ALA A 101 -8.73 -2.62 6.46
C ALA A 101 -10.18 -2.22 6.14
N LEU A 102 -10.40 -0.97 5.74
CA LEU A 102 -11.73 -0.47 5.37
C LEU A 102 -12.32 -1.22 4.16
N THR A 103 -11.48 -1.58 3.18
CA THR A 103 -11.92 -2.36 2.03
C THR A 103 -12.31 -3.79 2.45
N GLY A 104 -11.52 -4.42 3.33
CA GLY A 104 -11.79 -5.74 3.87
C GLY A 104 -13.10 -5.78 4.65
N GLU A 105 -13.28 -4.86 5.59
CA GLU A 105 -14.47 -4.78 6.44
C GLU A 105 -15.74 -4.55 5.62
N ASN A 106 -15.73 -3.57 4.72
CA ASN A 106 -16.88 -3.29 3.86
C ASN A 106 -17.24 -4.48 2.95
N THR A 107 -16.23 -5.19 2.44
CA THR A 107 -16.44 -6.36 1.59
C THR A 107 -17.02 -7.52 2.41
N ALA A 108 -16.48 -7.77 3.60
CA ALA A 108 -16.96 -8.80 4.51
C ALA A 108 -18.40 -8.53 4.98
N LYS A 109 -18.72 -7.28 5.33
CA LYS A 109 -20.08 -6.86 5.70
C LYS A 109 -21.06 -7.13 4.55
N ARG A 110 -20.76 -6.65 3.34
CA ARG A 110 -21.64 -6.88 2.17
C ARG A 110 -21.80 -8.36 1.83
N MET A 111 -20.77 -9.16 2.02
CA MET A 111 -20.85 -10.60 1.81
C MET A 111 -21.81 -11.24 2.82
N ARG A 112 -21.67 -10.91 4.11
CA ARG A 112 -22.58 -11.35 5.17
C ARG A 112 -24.03 -10.92 4.91
N ASP A 113 -24.25 -9.65 4.56
CA ASP A 113 -25.59 -9.12 4.25
C ASP A 113 -26.24 -9.88 3.07
N ARG A 114 -25.46 -10.22 2.03
CA ARG A 114 -25.97 -10.97 0.88
C ARG A 114 -26.31 -12.42 1.23
N ILE A 115 -25.47 -13.08 2.02
CA ILE A 115 -25.74 -14.46 2.47
C ILE A 115 -26.99 -14.47 3.34
N PHE A 116 -27.08 -13.53 4.30
CA PHE A 116 -28.23 -13.39 5.18
C PHE A 116 -29.54 -13.17 4.40
N LEU A 117 -29.55 -12.21 3.46
CA LEU A 117 -30.72 -11.96 2.62
C LEU A 117 -31.07 -13.13 1.71
N HIS A 118 -30.07 -13.91 1.27
CA HIS A 118 -30.30 -15.08 0.44
C HIS A 118 -30.96 -16.21 1.25
N VAL A 119 -30.48 -16.46 2.48
CA VAL A 119 -31.08 -17.41 3.41
C VAL A 119 -32.52 -17.01 3.72
N LEU A 120 -32.79 -15.74 4.02
CA LEU A 120 -34.12 -15.27 4.40
C LEU A 120 -35.16 -15.39 3.27
N ARG A 121 -34.73 -15.46 2.02
CA ARG A 121 -35.60 -15.60 0.84
C ARG A 121 -35.87 -17.04 0.43
N GLN A 122 -35.34 -18.03 1.17
CA GLN A 122 -35.56 -19.44 0.88
C GLN A 122 -36.98 -19.88 1.26
N PRO A 123 -37.54 -20.90 0.57
CA PRO A 123 -38.85 -21.42 0.89
C PRO A 123 -38.86 -22.11 2.26
N PHE A 124 -40.02 -22.16 2.91
CA PHE A 124 -40.17 -22.79 4.23
C PHE A 124 -39.58 -24.21 4.31
N ASN A 125 -39.72 -25.01 3.24
CA ASN A 125 -39.17 -26.36 3.18
C ASN A 125 -37.63 -26.40 3.38
N TYR A 126 -36.90 -25.38 2.91
CA TYR A 126 -35.46 -25.27 3.15
C TYR A 126 -35.15 -25.08 4.65
N HIS A 127 -35.93 -24.23 5.34
CA HIS A 127 -35.73 -23.95 6.76
C HIS A 127 -36.09 -25.12 7.68
N VAL A 128 -36.92 -26.06 7.22
CA VAL A 128 -37.26 -27.28 7.96
C VAL A 128 -36.17 -28.35 7.85
N GLN A 129 -35.46 -28.40 6.72
CA GLN A 129 -34.47 -29.44 6.43
C GLN A 129 -33.04 -29.11 6.91
N VAL A 130 -32.74 -27.84 7.17
CA VAL A 130 -31.39 -27.37 7.51
C VAL A 130 -31.28 -27.05 8.99
N GLN A 131 -30.19 -27.48 9.63
CA GLN A 131 -29.91 -27.13 11.03
C GLN A 131 -29.63 -25.64 11.18
N THR A 132 -30.35 -24.98 12.08
CA THR A 132 -30.20 -23.53 12.39
C THR A 132 -28.76 -23.16 12.76
N GLY A 133 -28.03 -24.06 13.43
CA GLY A 133 -26.63 -23.88 13.78
C GLY A 133 -25.70 -23.70 12.57
N ASP A 134 -25.91 -24.47 11.50
CA ASP A 134 -25.12 -24.37 10.26
C ASP A 134 -25.38 -23.05 9.54
N ILE A 135 -26.64 -22.59 9.54
CA ILE A 135 -27.04 -21.30 8.95
C ILE A 135 -26.33 -20.14 9.66
N ILE A 136 -26.36 -20.13 11.01
CA ILE A 136 -25.75 -19.07 11.81
C ILE A 136 -24.23 -19.06 11.64
N GLN A 137 -23.58 -20.23 11.64
CA GLN A 137 -22.13 -20.33 11.45
C GLN A 137 -21.69 -19.73 10.11
N ARG A 138 -22.37 -20.08 9.00
CA ARG A 138 -22.04 -19.55 7.67
C ARG A 138 -22.26 -18.05 7.51
N CYS A 139 -23.08 -17.45 8.37
CA CYS A 139 -23.31 -15.99 8.38
C CYS A 139 -22.32 -15.24 9.27
N THR A 140 -21.54 -15.95 10.10
CA THR A 140 -20.70 -15.35 11.15
C THR A 140 -19.20 -15.62 10.94
N SER A 141 -18.84 -16.78 10.36
CA SER A 141 -17.46 -17.13 9.96
C SER A 141 -17.03 -16.38 8.69
#